data_AF-A0A2W4K8U0-F1
#
_entry.id   AF-A0A2W4K8U0-F1
#
_cell.length_a   1.000
_cell.length_b   1.000
_cell.length_c   1.000
_cell.angle_alpha   90.00
_cell.angle_beta   90.00
_cell.angle_gamma   90.00
#
_symmetry.space_group_name_H-M   'P 1'
#
loop_
_entity.id
_entity.type
_entity.pdbx_description
1 polymer ?
#
loop_
_entity_poly.entity_id
_entity_poly.type
_entity_poly.pdbx_seq_one_letter_code
_entity_poly.pdbx_strand_id
1 'polypeptide(L)'
;MKFEKKTLAYLVIGILCLSFALSYFYKPQPPVRELVRASQEMPAGTQLPATGAAPMASRVANSFTLALVLVKSEFSEKNATGLEYLRVWAQENFQRDPSFLRPVTLKVPVEVHHSIIDSLFFNLFAGPVYILQARVMDLLASRIDDFHHSRAYLSFASDYYEAFGMDQESASLLARYQSERAKSSVNVILCAAFWLLVTAGGIISVFASPPAMRKSRGQWLLAYGWLLVALLYFVVGWMENLVAVMTSSVICGAIGLYLYKPFKIQVSEDSALSLKLVTPSPQFIAIVAWISVSLVAIRLITWIKTGTLFAPDPLTLLASSWSGDFLHEPVHAKKNIKNFVASIWLLYGFWTAYYVSYDPKTSAEVERTLDSLQPINK
;
A
#
# COMPACT_ATOMS: atom_id res chain seq x y z
N MET A 1 26.71 10.43 -19.21
CA MET A 1 25.65 11.27 -19.81
C MET A 1 25.68 12.62 -19.11
N LYS A 2 26.28 13.65 -19.73
CA LYS A 2 26.25 15.03 -19.18
C LYS A 2 24.88 15.61 -19.53
N PHE A 3 23.93 15.57 -18.59
CA PHE A 3 22.73 16.41 -18.71
C PHE A 3 23.22 17.86 -18.72
N GLU A 4 23.12 18.53 -19.87
CA GLU A 4 23.52 19.93 -19.97
C GLU A 4 22.62 20.75 -19.04
N LYS A 5 23.21 21.64 -18.25
CA LYS A 5 22.50 22.50 -17.29
C LYS A 5 21.30 23.24 -17.92
N LYS A 6 21.38 23.48 -19.24
CA LYS A 6 20.30 24.06 -20.07
C LYS A 6 19.06 23.16 -20.14
N THR A 7 19.24 21.86 -20.34
CA THR A 7 18.14 20.88 -20.41
C THR A 7 17.37 20.81 -19.09
N LEU A 8 18.08 20.86 -17.95
CA LEU A 8 17.45 20.91 -16.62
C LEU A 8 16.64 22.20 -16.44
N ALA A 9 17.20 23.34 -16.85
CA ALA A 9 16.52 24.64 -16.76
C ALA A 9 15.24 24.68 -17.61
N TYR A 10 15.27 24.21 -18.86
CA TYR A 10 14.07 24.13 -19.70
C TYR A 10 13.00 23.19 -19.12
N LEU A 11 13.41 22.09 -18.48
CA LEU A 11 12.50 21.14 -17.86
C LEU A 11 11.79 21.76 -16.64
N VAL A 12 12.53 22.49 -15.79
CA VAL A 12 11.96 23.23 -14.66
C VAL A 12 10.99 24.31 -15.14
N ILE A 13 11.39 25.10 -16.14
CA ILE A 13 10.51 26.14 -16.73
C ILE A 13 9.24 25.48 -17.31
N GLY A 14 9.38 24.37 -18.02
CA GLY A 14 8.26 23.61 -18.57
C GLY A 14 7.28 23.12 -17.49
N ILE A 15 7.79 22.56 -16.38
CA ILE A 15 6.98 22.13 -15.23
C ILE A 15 6.22 23.31 -14.63
N LEU A 16 6.88 24.46 -14.45
CA LEU A 16 6.26 25.67 -13.91
C LEU A 16 5.15 26.21 -14.82
N CYS A 17 5.41 26.30 -16.13
CA CYS A 17 4.40 26.71 -17.10
C CYS A 17 3.21 25.75 -17.13
N LEU A 18 3.46 24.44 -17.06
CA LEU A 18 2.41 23.42 -17.00
C LEU A 18 1.57 23.55 -15.72
N SER A 19 2.22 23.71 -14.56
CA SER A 19 1.52 23.90 -13.28
C SER A 19 0.66 25.17 -13.28
N PHE A 20 1.15 26.25 -13.90
CA PHE A 20 0.40 27.49 -14.04
C PHE A 20 -0.81 27.32 -14.95
N ALA A 21 -0.62 26.68 -16.13
CA ALA A 21 -1.71 26.38 -17.05
C ALA A 21 -2.77 25.49 -16.40
N LEU A 22 -2.37 24.44 -15.69
CA LEU A 22 -3.28 23.57 -14.96
C LEU A 22 -4.03 24.34 -13.88
N SER A 23 -3.35 25.13 -13.05
CA SER A 23 -3.99 25.94 -12.01
C SER A 23 -4.99 26.97 -12.56
N TYR A 24 -4.74 27.51 -13.75
CA TYR A 24 -5.58 28.56 -14.35
C TYR A 24 -6.78 27.98 -15.10
N PHE A 25 -6.57 26.92 -15.89
CA PHE A 25 -7.59 26.36 -16.78
C PHE A 25 -8.35 25.16 -16.21
N TYR A 26 -7.79 24.47 -15.22
CA TYR A 26 -8.37 23.24 -14.67
C TYR A 26 -8.52 23.32 -13.15
N LYS A 27 -9.75 23.24 -12.66
CA LYS A 27 -10.01 23.02 -11.23
C LYS A 27 -10.24 21.53 -11.01
N PRO A 28 -9.23 20.76 -10.61
CA PRO A 28 -9.41 19.34 -10.33
C PRO A 28 -10.40 19.19 -9.18
N GLN A 29 -11.48 18.44 -9.40
CA GLN A 29 -12.45 18.10 -8.36
C GLN A 29 -12.26 16.64 -7.95
N PRO A 30 -12.26 16.33 -6.64
CA PRO A 30 -12.19 14.96 -6.20
C PRO A 30 -13.42 14.20 -6.70
N PRO A 31 -13.27 12.95 -7.16
CA PRO A 31 -14.40 12.19 -7.66
C PRO A 31 -15.31 11.78 -6.49
N VAL A 32 -16.41 12.52 -6.29
CA VAL A 32 -17.41 12.21 -5.27
C VAL A 32 -18.40 11.21 -5.83
N ARG A 33 -18.17 9.92 -5.55
CA ARG A 33 -19.08 8.83 -5.96
C ARG A 33 -19.36 7.90 -4.79
N GLU A 34 -20.61 7.51 -4.63
CA GLU A 34 -20.98 6.36 -3.78
C GLU A 34 -20.71 5.08 -4.57
N LEU A 35 -19.90 4.19 -4.01
CA LEU A 35 -19.48 2.94 -4.65
C LEU A 35 -20.59 1.90 -4.58
N VAL A 36 -21.37 1.93 -3.49
CA VAL A 36 -22.54 1.08 -3.27
C VAL A 36 -23.73 1.98 -3.01
N ARG A 37 -24.83 1.74 -3.72
CA ARG A 37 -26.09 2.47 -3.53
C ARG A 37 -27.02 1.67 -2.64
N ALA A 38 -27.79 2.36 -1.81
CA ALA A 38 -28.84 1.73 -0.99
C ALA A 38 -29.83 0.90 -1.84
N SER A 39 -30.09 1.31 -3.09
CA SER A 39 -30.96 0.59 -4.01
C SER A 39 -30.41 -0.76 -4.49
N GLN A 40 -29.08 -0.98 -4.42
CA GLN A 40 -28.46 -2.26 -4.78
C GLN A 40 -28.57 -3.28 -3.64
N GLU A 41 -28.66 -2.78 -2.40
CA GLU A 41 -28.76 -3.60 -1.19
C GLU A 41 -30.21 -4.05 -0.91
N MET A 42 -31.21 -3.41 -1.55
CA MET A 42 -32.63 -3.71 -1.34
C MET A 42 -33.17 -4.75 -2.33
N PRO A 43 -33.84 -5.81 -1.87
CA PRO A 43 -34.60 -6.69 -2.76
C PRO A 43 -35.76 -5.92 -3.41
N ALA A 44 -35.96 -6.10 -4.72
CA ALA A 44 -36.96 -5.37 -5.50
C ALA A 44 -38.35 -5.43 -4.84
N GLY A 45 -38.91 -4.26 -4.49
CA GLY A 45 -40.27 -4.12 -3.94
C GLY A 45 -40.38 -3.87 -2.43
N THR A 46 -39.30 -3.51 -1.73
CA THR A 46 -39.35 -3.24 -0.28
C THR A 46 -40.03 -1.90 0.04
N GLN A 47 -40.93 -1.93 1.03
CA GLN A 47 -41.78 -0.81 1.44
C GLN A 47 -41.06 0.17 2.38
N LEU A 48 -41.57 1.42 2.41
CA LEU A 48 -41.25 2.42 3.44
C LEU A 48 -41.43 1.82 4.85
N PRO A 49 -40.64 2.27 5.85
CA PRO A 49 -40.69 1.70 7.19
C PRO A 49 -42.13 1.70 7.72
N ALA A 50 -42.54 0.57 8.31
CA ALA A 50 -43.81 0.47 9.00
C ALA A 50 -43.91 1.60 10.04
N THR A 51 -44.99 2.37 9.98
CA THR A 51 -45.29 3.45 10.92
C THR A 51 -45.25 2.91 12.35
N GLY A 52 -44.20 3.26 13.11
CA GLY A 52 -43.97 2.77 14.47
C GLY A 52 -42.64 2.04 14.70
N ALA A 53 -41.81 1.81 13.68
CA ALA A 53 -40.48 1.24 13.85
C ALA A 53 -39.57 2.17 14.70
N ALA A 54 -38.82 1.58 15.63
CA ALA A 54 -37.85 2.33 16.44
C ALA A 54 -36.77 2.97 15.53
N PRO A 55 -36.33 4.21 15.80
CA PRO A 55 -35.34 4.89 14.96
C PRO A 55 -34.08 4.04 14.82
N MET A 56 -33.44 4.02 13.64
CA MET A 56 -32.29 3.13 13.37
C MET A 56 -31.18 3.22 14.43
N ALA A 57 -30.89 4.42 14.94
CA ALA A 57 -29.93 4.63 16.02
C ALA A 57 -30.26 3.81 17.29
N SER A 58 -31.56 3.67 17.64
CA SER A 58 -32.00 2.85 18.77
C SER A 58 -31.96 1.35 18.47
N ARG A 59 -32.20 0.94 17.22
CA ARG A 59 -32.06 -0.46 16.78
C ARG A 59 -30.60 -0.91 16.82
N VAL A 60 -29.69 -0.08 16.34
CA VAL A 60 -28.23 -0.30 16.41
C VAL A 60 -27.73 -0.37 17.86
N ALA A 61 -28.28 0.45 18.75
CA ALA A 61 -27.94 0.42 20.17
C ALA A 61 -28.50 -0.80 20.92
N ASN A 62 -29.64 -1.35 20.47
CA ASN A 62 -30.37 -2.43 21.14
C ASN A 62 -30.22 -3.80 20.47
N SER A 63 -29.43 -3.96 19.41
CA SER A 63 -29.28 -5.21 18.63
C SER A 63 -28.45 -6.31 19.32
N PHE A 64 -28.54 -6.42 20.65
CA PHE A 64 -27.95 -7.48 21.47
C PHE A 64 -28.39 -8.91 21.08
N THR A 65 -29.40 -9.05 20.23
CA THR A 65 -29.93 -10.31 19.67
C THR A 65 -29.04 -10.97 18.60
N LEU A 66 -27.87 -10.40 18.28
CA LEU A 66 -26.91 -10.99 17.35
C LEU A 66 -26.60 -12.45 17.66
N ALA A 67 -26.61 -12.89 18.92
CA ALA A 67 -26.28 -14.28 19.28
C ALA A 67 -27.22 -15.37 18.69
N LEU A 68 -28.49 -15.07 18.37
CA LEU A 68 -29.51 -16.08 18.05
C LEU A 68 -29.69 -16.33 16.54
N VAL A 69 -29.40 -15.32 15.72
CA VAL A 69 -29.46 -15.40 14.23
C VAL A 69 -28.28 -16.21 13.67
N LEU A 70 -27.20 -16.36 14.44
CA LEU A 70 -25.92 -16.90 13.97
C LEU A 70 -25.88 -18.41 13.76
N VAL A 71 -26.88 -19.19 14.14
CA VAL A 71 -26.77 -20.66 14.09
C VAL A 71 -27.03 -21.26 12.69
N LYS A 72 -27.44 -20.46 11.69
CA LYS A 72 -28.02 -20.98 10.44
C LYS A 72 -27.10 -21.10 9.20
N SER A 73 -25.86 -20.61 9.18
CA SER A 73 -25.02 -20.63 7.95
C SER A 73 -23.60 -21.19 8.14
N GLU A 74 -23.01 -21.75 7.08
CA GLU A 74 -21.62 -22.27 7.05
C GLU A 74 -20.55 -21.19 7.35
N PHE A 75 -20.93 -19.92 7.35
CA PHE A 75 -20.08 -18.75 7.66
C PHE A 75 -20.47 -18.04 8.97
N SER A 76 -21.30 -18.67 9.79
CA SER A 76 -21.82 -18.16 11.08
C SER A 76 -20.86 -17.27 11.87
N GLU A 77 -19.65 -17.77 12.19
CA GLU A 77 -18.69 -17.02 13.00
C GLU A 77 -18.14 -15.79 12.26
N LYS A 78 -17.90 -15.90 10.95
CA LYS A 78 -17.42 -14.77 10.13
C LYS A 78 -18.52 -13.72 9.95
N ASN A 79 -19.76 -14.13 9.74
CA ASN A 79 -20.92 -13.25 9.64
C ASN A 79 -21.18 -12.57 10.98
N ALA A 80 -21.11 -13.29 12.10
CA ALA A 80 -21.20 -12.74 13.45
C ALA A 80 -20.23 -11.61 13.67
N THR A 81 -18.96 -11.88 13.34
CA THR A 81 -17.90 -10.91 13.52
C THR A 81 -18.14 -9.71 12.60
N GLY A 82 -18.49 -9.94 11.32
CA GLY A 82 -18.83 -8.89 10.34
C GLY A 82 -19.99 -7.99 10.78
N LEU A 83 -21.07 -8.57 11.30
CA LEU A 83 -22.24 -7.84 11.80
C LEU A 83 -21.92 -7.04 13.06
N GLU A 84 -21.14 -7.61 13.98
CA GLU A 84 -20.69 -6.90 15.17
C GLU A 84 -19.79 -5.71 14.81
N TYR A 85 -18.91 -5.86 13.82
CA TYR A 85 -18.10 -4.75 13.30
C TYR A 85 -18.97 -3.64 12.72
N LEU A 86 -19.97 -4.00 11.91
CA LEU A 86 -20.90 -3.03 11.34
C LEU A 86 -21.68 -2.31 12.46
N ARG A 87 -22.14 -3.05 13.48
CA ARG A 87 -22.86 -2.50 14.63
C ARG A 87 -22.02 -1.49 15.41
N VAL A 88 -20.79 -1.84 15.78
CA VAL A 88 -19.89 -0.94 16.52
C VAL A 88 -19.51 0.27 15.69
N TRP A 89 -19.17 0.08 14.40
CA TRP A 89 -18.90 1.19 13.49
C TRP A 89 -20.12 2.13 13.37
N ALA A 90 -21.32 1.57 13.22
CA ALA A 90 -22.54 2.36 13.14
C ALA A 90 -22.77 3.14 14.45
N GLN A 91 -22.62 2.49 15.60
CA GLN A 91 -22.77 3.09 16.92
C GLN A 91 -21.81 4.28 17.11
N GLU A 92 -20.53 4.14 16.76
CA GLU A 92 -19.55 5.23 16.85
C GLU A 92 -19.91 6.42 15.96
N ASN A 93 -20.37 6.16 14.73
CA ASN A 93 -20.73 7.23 13.79
C ASN A 93 -22.03 7.95 14.19
N PHE A 94 -23.03 7.21 14.70
CA PHE A 94 -24.26 7.82 15.21
C PHE A 94 -24.06 8.63 16.49
N GLN A 95 -23.11 8.22 17.35
CA GLN A 95 -22.71 9.02 18.51
C GLN A 95 -22.08 10.35 18.12
N ARG A 96 -21.32 10.38 17.00
CA ARG A 96 -20.69 11.60 16.47
C ARG A 96 -21.69 12.49 15.73
N ASP A 97 -22.55 11.89 14.91
CA ASP A 97 -23.58 12.59 14.14
C ASP A 97 -24.88 11.77 14.08
N PRO A 98 -25.94 12.20 14.80
CA PRO A 98 -27.24 11.53 14.75
C PRO A 98 -27.90 11.53 13.36
N SER A 99 -27.50 12.44 12.47
CA SER A 99 -28.00 12.57 11.11
C SER A 99 -27.18 11.83 10.05
N PHE A 100 -26.21 11.02 10.49
CA PHE A 100 -25.23 10.34 9.65
C PHE A 100 -25.83 9.65 8.42
N LEU A 101 -26.97 8.95 8.51
CA LEU A 101 -27.57 8.24 7.37
C LEU A 101 -28.36 9.11 6.39
N ARG A 102 -28.67 10.36 6.74
CA ARG A 102 -29.34 11.27 5.80
C ARG A 102 -28.31 11.76 4.78
N PRO A 103 -28.73 12.11 3.55
CA PRO A 103 -27.82 12.69 2.57
C PRO A 103 -27.34 14.03 3.09
N VAL A 104 -26.25 14.02 3.87
CA VAL A 104 -25.47 15.20 4.16
C VAL A 104 -24.89 15.58 2.82
N THR A 105 -25.36 16.70 2.28
CA THR A 105 -24.66 17.42 1.22
C THR A 105 -23.26 17.68 1.77
N LEU A 106 -22.35 16.76 1.48
CA LEU A 106 -20.94 16.86 1.83
C LEU A 106 -20.45 18.11 1.13
N LYS A 107 -20.46 19.24 1.84
CA LYS A 107 -19.58 20.36 1.53
C LYS A 107 -18.19 19.75 1.64
N VAL A 108 -17.62 19.39 0.50
CA VAL A 108 -16.23 18.94 0.41
C VAL A 108 -15.42 19.98 1.19
N PRO A 109 -14.72 19.62 2.28
CA PRO A 109 -13.86 20.58 2.93
C PRO A 109 -12.89 21.06 1.86
N VAL A 110 -12.94 22.35 1.55
CA VAL A 110 -11.98 22.96 0.64
C VAL A 110 -10.62 22.71 1.29
N GLU A 111 -9.78 21.88 0.66
CA GLU A 111 -8.43 21.64 1.14
C GLU A 111 -7.71 22.99 1.16
N VAL A 112 -7.49 23.54 2.35
CA VAL A 112 -6.72 24.78 2.52
C VAL A 112 -5.25 24.39 2.39
N HIS A 113 -4.64 24.65 1.24
CA HIS A 113 -3.22 24.42 1.06
C HIS A 113 -2.43 25.44 1.88
N HIS A 114 -1.66 24.96 2.87
CA HIS A 114 -0.93 25.82 3.79
C HIS A 114 0.41 26.31 3.24
N SER A 115 0.93 25.73 2.13
CA SER A 115 2.19 26.16 1.51
C SER A 115 2.14 26.28 -0.01
N ILE A 116 3.07 27.09 -0.55
CA ILE A 116 3.28 27.28 -2.01
C ILE A 116 3.68 25.96 -2.67
N ILE A 117 4.48 25.15 -1.98
CA ILE A 117 4.97 23.86 -2.46
C ILE A 117 3.80 22.87 -2.57
N ASP A 118 2.92 22.81 -1.56
CA ASP A 118 1.72 21.96 -1.59
C ASP A 118 0.82 22.34 -2.75
N SER A 119 0.66 23.65 -3.01
CA SER A 119 -0.13 24.16 -4.13
C SER A 119 0.46 23.78 -5.50
N LEU A 120 1.80 23.81 -5.64
CA LEU A 120 2.49 23.37 -6.85
C LEU A 120 2.26 21.88 -7.10
N PHE A 121 2.47 21.04 -6.08
CA PHE A 121 2.29 19.59 -6.18
C PHE A 121 0.83 19.22 -6.43
N PHE A 122 -0.11 19.86 -5.74
CA PHE A 122 -1.52 19.65 -5.94
C PHE A 122 -1.92 19.94 -7.39
N ASN A 123 -1.57 21.10 -7.94
CA ASN A 123 -1.93 21.44 -9.32
C ASN A 123 -1.31 20.50 -10.37
N LEU A 124 -0.09 20.02 -10.14
CA LEU A 124 0.59 19.12 -11.08
C LEU A 124 0.02 17.69 -11.04
N PHE A 125 -0.31 17.19 -9.84
CA PHE A 125 -0.62 15.78 -9.63
C PHE A 125 -2.11 15.49 -9.38
N ALA A 126 -2.93 16.46 -8.97
CA ALA A 126 -4.34 16.22 -8.66
C ALA A 126 -5.13 15.66 -9.84
N GLY A 127 -4.95 16.20 -11.05
CA GLY A 127 -5.64 15.71 -12.25
C GLY A 127 -5.34 14.22 -12.54
N PRO A 128 -4.07 13.82 -12.73
CA PRO A 128 -3.70 12.43 -12.91
C PRO A 128 -4.15 11.52 -11.76
N VAL A 129 -4.01 11.98 -10.50
CA VAL A 129 -4.43 11.23 -9.32
C VAL A 129 -5.94 11.00 -9.33
N TYR A 130 -6.76 12.02 -9.63
CA TYR A 130 -8.23 11.87 -9.64
C TYR A 130 -8.72 10.98 -10.78
N ILE A 131 -8.06 11.01 -11.95
CA ILE A 131 -8.35 10.05 -13.03
C ILE A 131 -8.06 8.62 -12.58
N LEU A 132 -6.91 8.40 -11.96
CA LEU A 132 -6.53 7.08 -11.44
C LEU A 132 -7.46 6.62 -10.32
N GLN A 133 -7.82 7.52 -9.39
CA GLN A 133 -8.79 7.25 -8.33
C GLN A 133 -10.16 6.85 -8.91
N ALA A 134 -10.64 7.56 -9.94
CA ALA A 134 -11.90 7.21 -10.61
C ALA A 134 -11.85 5.81 -11.23
N ARG A 135 -10.73 5.43 -11.88
CA ARG A 135 -10.55 4.09 -12.45
C ARG A 135 -10.50 2.99 -11.39
N VAL A 136 -9.82 3.26 -10.27
CA VAL A 136 -9.79 2.33 -9.14
C VAL A 136 -11.19 2.20 -8.52
N MET A 137 -11.95 3.28 -8.42
CA MET A 137 -13.33 3.24 -7.96
C MET A 137 -14.24 2.45 -8.90
N ASP A 138 -14.09 2.57 -10.22
CA ASP A 138 -14.83 1.73 -11.18
C ASP A 138 -14.49 0.24 -11.01
N LEU A 139 -13.21 -0.08 -10.83
CA LEU A 139 -12.76 -1.45 -10.56
C LEU A 139 -13.34 -1.99 -9.25
N LEU A 140 -13.30 -1.20 -8.18
CA LEU A 140 -13.87 -1.56 -6.89
C LEU A 140 -15.39 -1.77 -6.97
N ALA A 141 -16.10 -0.89 -7.68
CA ALA A 141 -17.54 -1.03 -7.89
C ALA A 141 -17.87 -2.34 -8.61
N SER A 142 -17.11 -2.70 -9.64
CA SER A 142 -17.26 -4.00 -10.33
C SER A 142 -16.98 -5.18 -9.41
N ARG A 143 -15.95 -5.10 -8.56
CA ARG A 143 -15.62 -6.19 -7.61
C ARG A 143 -16.67 -6.37 -6.52
N ILE A 144 -17.23 -5.27 -6.02
CA ILE A 144 -18.30 -5.31 -5.03
C ILE A 144 -19.56 -5.91 -5.68
N ASP A 145 -19.88 -5.53 -6.93
CA ASP A 145 -21.00 -6.11 -7.67
C ASP A 145 -20.82 -7.63 -7.88
N ASP A 146 -19.62 -8.09 -8.25
CA ASP A 146 -19.29 -9.53 -8.32
C ASP A 146 -19.54 -10.23 -6.96
N PHE A 147 -19.16 -9.58 -5.85
CA PHE A 147 -19.35 -10.10 -4.51
C PHE A 147 -20.83 -10.14 -4.10
N HIS A 148 -21.63 -9.15 -4.50
CA HIS A 148 -23.08 -9.12 -4.24
C HIS A 148 -23.83 -10.29 -4.88
N HIS A 149 -23.32 -10.86 -5.97
CA HIS A 149 -23.88 -12.06 -6.59
C HIS A 149 -23.39 -13.38 -5.95
N SER A 150 -22.50 -13.31 -4.96
CA SER A 150 -21.93 -14.48 -4.30
C SER A 150 -22.86 -15.04 -3.22
N ARG A 151 -22.75 -16.36 -2.95
CA ARG A 151 -23.48 -17.01 -1.85
C ARG A 151 -23.11 -16.44 -0.48
N ALA A 152 -21.87 -15.99 -0.32
CA ALA A 152 -21.38 -15.41 0.93
C ALA A 152 -22.11 -14.12 1.27
N TYR A 153 -22.27 -13.22 0.28
CA TYR A 153 -23.04 -12.00 0.47
C TYR A 153 -24.52 -12.28 0.71
N LEU A 154 -25.15 -13.18 -0.06
CA LEU A 154 -26.56 -13.51 0.14
C LEU A 154 -26.85 -14.04 1.55
N SER A 155 -25.95 -14.88 2.09
CA SER A 155 -26.04 -15.33 3.48
C SER A 155 -25.89 -14.18 4.47
N PHE A 156 -24.88 -13.33 4.29
CA PHE A 156 -24.65 -12.18 5.18
C PHE A 156 -25.83 -11.20 5.14
N ALA A 157 -26.36 -10.90 3.96
CA ALA A 157 -27.48 -9.99 3.78
C ALA A 157 -28.75 -10.54 4.44
N SER A 158 -29.01 -11.85 4.34
CA SER A 158 -30.11 -12.49 5.07
C SER A 158 -29.98 -12.29 6.58
N ASP A 159 -28.81 -12.61 7.15
CA ASP A 159 -28.56 -12.49 8.60
C ASP A 159 -28.63 -11.01 9.05
N TYR A 160 -28.12 -10.09 8.23
CA TYR A 160 -28.16 -8.64 8.47
C TYR A 160 -29.60 -8.12 8.54
N TYR A 161 -30.42 -8.46 7.56
CA TYR A 161 -31.80 -7.97 7.49
C TYR A 161 -32.71 -8.65 8.52
N GLU A 162 -32.41 -9.88 8.95
CA GLU A 162 -33.08 -10.50 10.09
C GLU A 162 -32.79 -9.75 11.40
N ALA A 163 -31.57 -9.22 11.57
CA ALA A 163 -31.17 -8.49 12.78
C ALA A 163 -31.61 -7.01 12.81
N PHE A 164 -31.44 -6.28 11.70
CA PHE A 164 -31.69 -4.84 11.64
C PHE A 164 -33.07 -4.46 11.07
N GLY A 165 -33.72 -5.39 10.36
CA GLY A 165 -34.96 -5.17 9.63
C GLY A 165 -34.72 -4.77 8.17
N MET A 166 -35.65 -5.15 7.29
CA MET A 166 -35.64 -4.75 5.88
C MET A 166 -36.25 -3.37 5.69
N ASP A 167 -35.44 -2.32 5.83
CA ASP A 167 -35.83 -0.94 5.62
C ASP A 167 -34.72 -0.12 4.92
N GLN A 168 -35.11 1.05 4.39
CA GLN A 168 -34.20 1.92 3.63
C GLN A 168 -33.03 2.44 4.48
N GLU A 169 -33.24 2.66 5.79
CA GLU A 169 -32.16 3.11 6.68
C GLU A 169 -31.10 2.01 6.88
N SER A 170 -31.52 0.75 7.06
CA SER A 170 -30.61 -0.40 7.14
C SER A 170 -29.85 -0.62 5.83
N ALA A 171 -30.52 -0.59 4.69
CA ALA A 171 -29.86 -0.69 3.39
C ALA A 171 -28.84 0.45 3.16
N SER A 172 -29.18 1.68 3.57
CA SER A 172 -28.26 2.82 3.49
C SER A 172 -27.06 2.69 4.41
N LEU A 173 -27.22 2.09 5.60
CA LEU A 173 -26.14 1.84 6.55
C LEU A 173 -25.14 0.84 5.97
N LEU A 174 -25.63 -0.28 5.42
CA LEU A 174 -24.80 -1.31 4.82
C LEU A 174 -24.06 -0.79 3.58
N ALA A 175 -24.77 -0.08 2.69
CA ALA A 175 -24.17 0.54 1.50
C ALA A 175 -23.06 1.54 1.87
N ARG A 176 -23.31 2.39 2.88
CA ARG A 176 -22.33 3.39 3.31
C ARG A 176 -21.11 2.76 3.97
N TYR A 177 -21.30 1.73 4.78
CA TYR A 177 -20.20 0.96 5.39
C TYR A 177 -19.27 0.37 4.32
N GLN A 178 -19.83 -0.33 3.33
CA GLN A 178 -19.05 -0.88 2.22
C GLN A 178 -18.38 0.23 1.39
N SER A 179 -19.10 1.33 1.09
CA SER A 179 -18.54 2.43 0.30
C SER A 179 -17.42 3.17 1.01
N GLU A 180 -17.48 3.40 2.31
CA GLU A 180 -16.41 4.08 3.06
C GLU A 180 -15.15 3.22 3.12
N ARG A 181 -15.29 1.90 3.35
CA ARG A 181 -14.15 0.97 3.32
C ARG A 181 -13.53 0.84 1.94
N ALA A 182 -14.35 0.74 0.90
CA ALA A 182 -13.85 0.68 -0.46
C ALA A 182 -13.11 1.99 -0.85
N LYS A 183 -13.63 3.15 -0.45
CA LYS A 183 -12.93 4.45 -0.62
C LYS A 183 -11.59 4.49 0.10
N SER A 184 -11.50 3.96 1.33
CA SER A 184 -10.23 3.88 2.07
C SER A 184 -9.16 3.03 1.35
N SER A 185 -9.59 2.06 0.54
CA SER A 185 -8.71 1.18 -0.23
C SER A 185 -8.11 1.85 -1.47
N VAL A 186 -8.73 2.92 -1.99
CA VAL A 186 -8.32 3.55 -3.26
C VAL A 186 -6.85 4.01 -3.21
N ASN A 187 -6.47 4.77 -2.18
CA ASN A 187 -5.11 5.26 -2.04
C ASN A 187 -4.11 4.12 -1.82
N VAL A 188 -4.53 3.05 -1.14
CA VAL A 188 -3.69 1.87 -0.91
C VAL A 188 -3.41 1.12 -2.21
N ILE A 189 -4.44 0.93 -3.05
CA ILE A 189 -4.30 0.28 -4.37
C ILE A 189 -3.37 1.09 -5.27
N LEU A 190 -3.54 2.41 -5.32
CA LEU A 190 -2.67 3.29 -6.12
C LEU A 190 -1.22 3.24 -5.64
N CYS A 191 -1.00 3.30 -4.33
CA CYS A 191 0.33 3.18 -3.74
C CYS A 191 0.97 1.81 -4.05
N ALA A 192 0.22 0.72 -3.88
CA ALA A 192 0.68 -0.62 -4.20
C ALA A 192 1.02 -0.78 -5.70
N ALA A 193 0.16 -0.27 -6.58
CA ALA A 193 0.39 -0.30 -8.03
C ALA A 193 1.65 0.48 -8.42
N PHE A 194 1.84 1.67 -7.86
CA PHE A 194 3.04 2.47 -8.07
C PHE A 194 4.31 1.70 -7.68
N TRP A 195 4.34 1.16 -6.46
CA TRP A 195 5.51 0.41 -5.97
C TRP A 195 5.76 -0.89 -6.73
N LEU A 196 4.70 -1.57 -7.17
CA LEU A 196 4.83 -2.75 -8.00
C LEU A 196 5.46 -2.40 -9.35
N LEU A 197 4.99 -1.33 -10.01
CA LEU A 197 5.54 -0.88 -11.29
C LEU A 197 7.01 -0.43 -11.16
N VAL A 198 7.35 0.34 -10.12
CA VAL A 198 8.73 0.79 -9.87
C VAL A 198 9.65 -0.40 -9.60
N THR A 199 9.21 -1.34 -8.76
CA THR A 199 9.99 -2.53 -8.41
C THR A 199 10.16 -3.47 -9.61
N ALA A 200 9.08 -3.74 -10.35
CA ALA A 200 9.11 -4.56 -11.55
C ALA A 200 9.98 -3.95 -12.64
N GLY A 201 9.83 -2.65 -12.92
CA GLY A 201 10.67 -1.92 -13.88
C GLY A 201 12.15 -1.94 -13.47
N GLY A 202 12.44 -1.79 -12.17
CA GLY A 202 13.77 -1.95 -11.61
C GLY A 202 14.36 -3.33 -11.85
N ILE A 203 13.62 -4.39 -11.49
CA ILE A 203 14.01 -5.79 -11.69
C ILE A 203 14.26 -6.09 -13.18
N ILE A 204 13.34 -5.69 -14.05
CA ILE A 204 13.45 -5.87 -15.50
C ILE A 204 14.71 -5.16 -16.01
N SER A 205 14.98 -3.93 -15.57
CA SER A 205 16.18 -3.19 -15.99
C SER A 205 17.49 -3.89 -15.63
N VAL A 206 17.52 -4.61 -14.49
CA VAL A 206 18.68 -5.40 -14.07
C VAL A 206 18.81 -6.65 -14.91
N PHE A 207 17.73 -7.41 -15.13
CA PHE A 207 17.79 -8.67 -15.87
C PHE A 207 18.00 -8.49 -17.39
N ALA A 208 17.47 -7.40 -17.96
CA ALA A 208 17.70 -7.02 -19.35
C ALA A 208 19.13 -6.52 -19.61
N SER A 209 19.88 -6.15 -18.58
CA SER A 209 21.27 -5.72 -18.71
C SER A 209 22.21 -6.92 -18.97
N PRO A 210 23.32 -6.71 -19.72
CA PRO A 210 24.35 -7.74 -19.92
C PRO A 210 24.85 -8.32 -18.60
N PRO A 211 25.16 -9.63 -18.52
CA PRO A 211 25.58 -10.30 -17.27
C PRO A 211 26.68 -9.57 -16.50
N ALA A 212 27.67 -9.03 -17.20
CA ALA A 212 28.78 -8.27 -16.62
C ALA A 212 28.32 -6.98 -15.88
N MET A 213 27.19 -6.39 -16.27
CA MET A 213 26.65 -5.16 -15.69
C MET A 213 25.54 -5.41 -14.65
N ARG A 214 25.05 -6.65 -14.49
CA ARG A 214 23.94 -6.94 -13.58
C ARG A 214 24.25 -6.58 -12.12
N LYS A 215 25.50 -6.81 -11.68
CA LYS A 215 25.94 -6.48 -10.32
C LYS A 215 25.89 -4.98 -10.05
N SER A 216 26.47 -4.17 -10.94
CA SER A 216 26.46 -2.71 -10.80
C SER A 216 25.06 -2.12 -10.93
N ARG A 217 24.24 -2.66 -11.85
CA ARG A 217 22.83 -2.26 -12.00
C ARG A 217 21.99 -2.62 -10.78
N GLY A 218 22.19 -3.79 -10.18
CA GLY A 218 21.53 -4.20 -8.94
C GLY A 218 21.91 -3.31 -7.76
N GLN A 219 23.19 -2.96 -7.63
CA GLN A 219 23.67 -1.99 -6.63
C GLN A 219 23.01 -0.62 -6.83
N TRP A 220 22.93 -0.14 -8.06
CA TRP A 220 22.28 1.15 -8.36
C TRP A 220 20.79 1.11 -8.06
N LEU A 221 20.10 0.03 -8.43
CA LEU A 221 18.69 -0.15 -8.09
C LEU A 221 18.47 -0.11 -6.58
N LEU A 222 19.30 -0.81 -5.81
CA LEU A 222 19.25 -0.80 -4.35
C LEU A 222 19.50 0.62 -3.80
N ALA A 223 20.51 1.31 -4.33
CA ALA A 223 20.84 2.69 -3.93
C ALA A 223 19.67 3.66 -4.18
N TYR A 224 19.09 3.63 -5.38
CA TYR A 224 17.92 4.45 -5.70
C TYR A 224 16.70 4.10 -4.85
N GLY A 225 16.50 2.81 -4.53
CA GLY A 225 15.45 2.37 -3.60
C GLY A 225 15.59 3.02 -2.22
N TRP A 226 16.78 2.96 -1.62
CA TRP A 226 17.06 3.60 -0.33
C TRP A 226 16.93 5.13 -0.37
N LEU A 227 17.38 5.78 -1.45
CA LEU A 227 17.20 7.22 -1.64
C LEU A 227 15.74 7.61 -1.80
N LEU A 228 14.93 6.79 -2.48
CA LEU A 228 13.52 7.04 -2.65
C LEU A 228 12.75 6.86 -1.34
N VAL A 229 13.09 5.85 -0.54
CA VAL A 229 12.57 5.67 0.83
C VAL A 229 12.97 6.85 1.72
N ALA A 230 14.22 7.32 1.62
CA ALA A 230 14.70 8.49 2.35
C ALA A 230 13.87 9.73 2.01
N LEU A 231 13.63 10.00 0.72
CA LEU A 231 12.80 11.12 0.29
C LEU A 231 11.35 10.99 0.82
N LEU A 232 10.79 9.79 0.79
CA LEU A 232 9.44 9.52 1.28
C LEU A 232 9.32 9.78 2.79
N TYR A 233 10.26 9.27 3.58
CA TYR A 233 10.31 9.53 5.02
C TYR A 233 10.58 11.00 5.33
N PHE A 234 11.36 11.70 4.51
CA PHE A 234 11.55 13.13 4.67
C PHE A 234 10.24 13.89 4.46
N VAL A 235 9.50 13.61 3.37
CA VAL A 235 8.22 14.27 3.07
C VAL A 235 7.17 13.94 4.14
N VAL A 236 7.01 12.67 4.51
CA VAL A 236 6.04 12.25 5.55
C VAL A 236 6.41 12.85 6.91
N GLY A 237 7.68 12.76 7.31
CA GLY A 237 8.16 13.33 8.57
C GLY A 237 7.99 14.84 8.64
N TRP A 238 8.13 15.54 7.50
CA TRP A 238 7.90 16.97 7.38
C TRP A 238 6.41 17.33 7.47
N MET A 239 5.54 16.63 6.72
CA MET A 239 4.10 16.89 6.73
C MET A 239 3.45 16.58 8.09
N GLU A 240 3.89 15.52 8.75
CA GLU A 240 3.32 15.08 10.03
C GLU A 240 4.11 15.58 11.26
N ASN A 241 5.17 16.36 11.06
CA ASN A 241 6.08 16.85 12.12
C ASN A 241 6.62 15.73 13.03
N LEU A 242 7.00 14.58 12.44
CA LEU A 242 7.49 13.42 13.17
C LEU A 242 9.02 13.30 13.10
N VAL A 243 9.70 13.73 14.16
CA VAL A 243 11.18 13.73 14.26
C VAL A 243 11.78 12.33 14.05
N ALA A 244 11.15 11.28 14.58
CA ALA A 244 11.64 9.90 14.41
C ALA A 244 11.65 9.44 12.93
N VAL A 245 10.67 9.89 12.15
CA VAL A 245 10.57 9.58 10.72
C VAL A 245 11.65 10.37 9.95
N MET A 246 11.91 11.62 10.33
CA MET A 246 13.00 12.43 9.76
C MET A 246 14.39 11.86 10.08
N THR A 247 14.63 11.36 11.29
CA THR A 247 15.91 10.68 11.59
C THR A 247 16.09 9.43 10.73
N SER A 248 15.00 8.69 10.50
CA SER A 248 15.00 7.52 9.62
C SER A 248 15.30 7.89 8.16
N SER A 249 14.85 9.06 7.68
CA SER A 249 15.19 9.54 6.33
C SER A 249 16.68 9.81 6.17
N VAL A 250 17.34 10.37 7.20
CA VAL A 250 18.79 10.63 7.16
C VAL A 250 19.56 9.31 7.06
N ILE A 251 19.20 8.31 7.87
CA ILE A 251 19.84 6.98 7.86
C ILE A 251 19.66 6.31 6.49
N CYS A 252 18.43 6.32 5.95
CA CYS A 252 18.14 5.77 4.62
C CYS A 252 18.93 6.49 3.53
N GLY A 253 19.03 7.83 3.62
CA GLY A 253 19.77 8.66 2.68
C GLY A 253 21.26 8.34 2.70
N ALA A 254 21.85 8.18 3.89
CA ALA A 254 23.24 7.80 4.04
C ALA A 254 23.55 6.42 3.43
N ILE A 255 22.68 5.41 3.67
CA ILE A 255 22.81 4.08 3.06
C ILE A 255 22.72 4.17 1.53
N GLY A 256 21.73 4.89 1.01
CA GLY A 256 21.54 5.09 -0.42
C GLY A 256 22.71 5.79 -1.10
N LEU A 257 23.25 6.86 -0.49
CA LEU A 257 24.42 7.58 -0.99
C LEU A 257 25.68 6.71 -0.99
N TYR A 258 25.90 5.93 0.07
CA TYR A 258 27.04 5.02 0.16
C TYR A 258 26.96 3.91 -0.90
N LEU A 259 25.77 3.35 -1.14
CA LEU A 259 25.57 2.37 -2.21
C LEU A 259 25.75 2.99 -3.60
N TYR A 260 25.35 4.25 -3.81
CA TYR A 260 25.47 4.91 -5.10
C TYR A 260 26.93 5.29 -5.43
N LYS A 261 27.63 5.88 -4.45
CA LYS A 261 29.04 6.27 -4.54
C LYS A 261 29.73 5.87 -3.23
N PRO A 262 30.31 4.67 -3.16
CA PRO A 262 31.01 4.21 -1.97
C PRO A 262 32.31 4.99 -1.84
N PHE A 263 32.44 5.72 -0.74
CA PHE A 263 33.64 6.47 -0.38
C PHE A 263 34.29 5.82 0.84
N LYS A 264 35.62 5.71 0.83
CA LYS A 264 36.42 5.37 2.00
C LYS A 264 37.31 6.55 2.35
N ILE A 265 37.27 6.94 3.61
CA ILE A 265 38.16 7.96 4.17
C ILE A 265 39.46 7.24 4.52
N GLN A 266 40.54 7.55 3.80
CA GLN A 266 41.89 7.13 4.17
C GLN A 266 42.62 8.33 4.76
N VAL A 267 43.08 8.17 6.00
CA VAL A 267 44.06 9.08 6.58
C VAL A 267 45.41 8.66 5.99
N SER A 268 45.97 9.49 5.13
CA SER A 268 47.32 9.27 4.58
C SER A 268 48.37 9.53 5.67
N GLU A 269 49.56 8.96 5.53
CA GLU A 269 50.69 9.17 6.45
C GLU A 269 51.04 10.66 6.63
N ASP A 270 50.71 11.50 5.65
CA ASP A 270 50.90 12.97 5.69
C ASP A 270 49.75 13.76 6.36
N SER A 271 48.90 13.13 7.17
CA SER A 271 47.76 13.77 7.86
C SER A 271 46.68 14.39 6.94
N ALA A 272 46.74 14.15 5.63
CA ALA A 272 45.70 14.55 4.70
C ALA A 272 44.58 13.50 4.63
N LEU A 273 43.34 13.94 4.89
CA LEU A 273 42.13 13.15 4.66
C LEU A 273 41.89 13.01 3.15
N SER A 274 42.10 11.80 2.61
CA SER A 274 41.80 11.51 1.21
C SER A 274 40.51 10.68 1.10
N LEU A 275 39.59 11.15 0.27
CA LEU A 275 38.37 10.42 -0.09
C LEU A 275 38.66 9.61 -1.36
N LYS A 276 38.73 8.29 -1.24
CA LYS A 276 38.81 7.40 -2.42
C LYS A 276 37.47 6.72 -2.66
N LEU A 277 37.04 6.70 -3.92
CA LEU A 277 35.95 5.82 -4.34
C LEU A 277 36.44 4.36 -4.26
N VAL A 278 35.69 3.53 -3.54
CA VAL A 278 35.96 2.11 -3.38
C VAL A 278 34.81 1.33 -3.99
N THR A 279 35.06 0.16 -4.57
CA THR A 279 33.97 -0.75 -4.96
C THR A 279 33.48 -1.49 -3.72
N PRO A 280 32.18 -1.44 -3.38
CA PRO A 280 31.69 -2.14 -2.20
C PRO A 280 31.80 -3.63 -2.43
N SER A 281 32.15 -4.39 -1.40
CA SER A 281 32.27 -5.83 -1.54
C SER A 281 30.91 -6.42 -1.93
N PRO A 282 30.88 -7.47 -2.77
CA PRO A 282 29.64 -8.11 -3.18
C PRO A 282 28.89 -8.71 -1.98
N GLN A 283 29.61 -9.10 -0.93
CA GLN A 283 29.05 -9.55 0.36
C GLN A 283 28.29 -8.41 1.06
N PHE A 284 28.84 -7.20 1.10
CA PHE A 284 28.16 -6.04 1.69
C PHE A 284 26.85 -5.73 0.97
N ILE A 285 26.85 -5.73 -0.37
CA ILE A 285 25.63 -5.51 -1.16
C ILE A 285 24.58 -6.57 -0.83
N ALA A 286 24.95 -7.85 -0.73
CA ALA A 286 24.04 -8.94 -0.38
C ALA A 286 23.45 -8.77 1.03
N ILE A 287 24.25 -8.32 2.00
CA ILE A 287 23.80 -8.03 3.37
C ILE A 287 22.80 -6.87 3.38
N VAL A 288 23.10 -5.75 2.71
CA VAL A 288 22.18 -4.60 2.67
C VAL A 288 20.88 -4.95 1.95
N ALA A 289 20.96 -5.76 0.90
CA ALA A 289 19.77 -6.27 0.23
C ALA A 289 18.93 -7.17 1.14
N TRP A 290 19.56 -8.04 1.93
CA TRP A 290 18.88 -8.89 2.91
C TRP A 290 18.23 -8.07 4.05
N ILE A 291 18.91 -7.03 4.53
CA ILE A 291 18.32 -6.06 5.48
C ILE A 291 17.08 -5.43 4.87
N SER A 292 17.14 -5.01 3.60
CA SER A 292 16.02 -4.39 2.90
C SER A 292 14.81 -5.34 2.81
N VAL A 293 15.03 -6.59 2.39
CA VAL A 293 13.97 -7.63 2.34
C VAL A 293 13.42 -7.92 3.74
N SER A 294 14.27 -7.95 4.77
CA SER A 294 13.87 -8.19 6.15
C SER A 294 13.00 -7.06 6.70
N LEU A 295 13.34 -5.80 6.45
CA LEU A 295 12.53 -4.65 6.87
C LEU A 295 11.14 -4.66 6.22
N VAL A 296 11.07 -4.97 4.92
CA VAL A 296 9.79 -5.14 4.21
C VAL A 296 9.00 -6.30 4.82
N ALA A 297 9.62 -7.45 5.04
CA ALA A 297 8.95 -8.61 5.64
C ALA A 297 8.40 -8.31 7.04
N ILE A 298 9.20 -7.66 7.91
CA ILE A 298 8.77 -7.24 9.24
C ILE A 298 7.56 -6.30 9.15
N ARG A 299 7.60 -5.32 8.24
CA ARG A 299 6.50 -4.36 8.07
C ARG A 299 5.21 -5.04 7.60
N LEU A 300 5.30 -5.93 6.61
CA LEU A 300 4.16 -6.70 6.11
C LEU A 300 3.56 -7.61 7.20
N ILE A 301 4.40 -8.31 7.96
CA ILE A 301 3.95 -9.17 9.07
C ILE A 301 3.32 -8.33 10.19
N THR A 302 3.88 -7.16 10.48
CA THR A 302 3.33 -6.23 11.47
C THR A 302 1.93 -5.80 11.06
N TRP A 303 1.75 -5.37 9.80
CA TRP A 303 0.43 -5.03 9.26
C TRP A 303 -0.57 -6.17 9.36
N ILE A 304 -0.18 -7.40 9.01
CA ILE A 304 -1.05 -8.58 9.14
C ILE A 304 -1.46 -8.82 10.61
N LYS A 305 -0.56 -8.56 11.57
CA LYS A 305 -0.82 -8.76 13.00
C LYS A 305 -1.67 -7.65 13.63
N THR A 306 -1.46 -6.40 13.23
CA THR A 306 -2.15 -5.25 13.80
C THR A 306 -3.45 -4.91 13.09
N GLY A 307 -3.58 -5.33 11.83
CA GLY A 307 -4.73 -5.01 10.99
C GLY A 307 -5.96 -5.81 11.36
N THR A 308 -7.03 -5.11 11.67
CA THR A 308 -8.35 -5.66 11.99
C THR A 308 -9.40 -5.04 11.09
N LEU A 309 -10.65 -5.51 11.12
CA LEU A 309 -11.74 -4.85 10.38
C LEU A 309 -12.02 -3.41 10.90
N PHE A 310 -11.80 -3.12 12.18
CA PHE A 310 -11.98 -1.77 12.74
C PHE A 310 -10.91 -0.78 12.27
N ALA A 311 -9.67 -1.24 12.16
CA ALA A 311 -8.54 -0.47 11.69
C ALA A 311 -7.82 -1.29 10.60
N PRO A 312 -8.37 -1.30 9.37
CA PRO A 312 -7.86 -2.16 8.33
C PRO A 312 -6.47 -1.68 7.91
N ASP A 313 -5.50 -2.58 7.99
CA ASP A 313 -4.16 -2.32 7.49
C ASP A 313 -4.17 -2.34 5.94
N PRO A 314 -3.12 -1.78 5.30
CA PRO A 314 -3.02 -1.76 3.85
C PRO A 314 -3.20 -3.13 3.17
N LEU A 315 -2.74 -4.23 3.78
CA LEU A 315 -2.87 -5.56 3.18
C LEU A 315 -4.29 -6.11 3.32
N THR A 316 -4.99 -5.82 4.42
CA THR A 316 -6.42 -6.13 4.54
C THR A 316 -7.21 -5.42 3.45
N LEU A 317 -6.98 -4.12 3.25
CA LEU A 317 -7.67 -3.34 2.22
C LEU A 317 -7.37 -3.85 0.81
N LEU A 318 -6.11 -4.21 0.52
CA LEU A 318 -5.76 -4.81 -0.77
C LEU A 318 -6.45 -6.17 -0.98
N ALA A 319 -6.45 -7.03 0.03
CA ALA A 319 -7.09 -8.35 -0.08
C ALA A 319 -8.62 -8.22 -0.26
N SER A 320 -9.27 -7.35 0.51
CA SER A 320 -10.70 -7.05 0.38
C SER A 320 -11.04 -6.39 -0.96
N SER A 321 -10.16 -5.52 -1.48
CA SER A 321 -10.36 -4.91 -2.81
C SER A 321 -10.31 -5.92 -3.95
N TRP A 322 -9.53 -6.98 -3.79
CA TRP A 322 -9.41 -8.03 -4.80
C TRP A 322 -10.63 -8.95 -4.81
N SER A 323 -11.16 -9.29 -3.63
CA SER A 323 -12.36 -10.14 -3.51
C SER A 323 -13.67 -9.38 -3.66
N GLY A 324 -13.67 -8.05 -3.51
CA GLY A 324 -14.89 -7.25 -3.35
C GLY A 324 -15.55 -7.38 -1.97
N ASP A 325 -14.98 -8.21 -1.09
CA ASP A 325 -15.52 -8.50 0.23
C ASP A 325 -14.91 -7.55 1.28
N PHE A 326 -15.68 -6.50 1.60
CA PHE A 326 -15.38 -5.55 2.68
C PHE A 326 -16.13 -5.84 3.97
N LEU A 327 -16.91 -6.92 4.02
CA LEU A 327 -17.75 -7.30 5.16
C LEU A 327 -17.02 -8.28 6.08
N HIS A 328 -16.25 -9.20 5.49
CA HIS A 328 -15.52 -10.23 6.21
C HIS A 328 -14.02 -9.98 6.24
N GLU A 329 -13.36 -10.59 7.23
CA GLU A 329 -11.91 -10.52 7.33
C GLU A 329 -11.28 -11.48 6.32
N PRO A 330 -10.31 -11.04 5.50
CA PRO A 330 -9.68 -11.89 4.50
C PRO A 330 -8.63 -12.82 5.12
N VAL A 331 -9.02 -13.64 6.12
CA VAL A 331 -8.12 -14.49 6.92
C VAL A 331 -7.26 -15.42 6.06
N HIS A 332 -7.88 -16.06 5.05
CA HIS A 332 -7.16 -16.95 4.14
C HIS A 332 -6.13 -16.18 3.29
N ALA A 333 -6.49 -15.00 2.78
CA ALA A 333 -5.56 -14.17 2.03
C ALA A 333 -4.41 -13.68 2.91
N LYS A 334 -4.69 -13.21 4.13
CA LYS A 334 -3.66 -12.83 5.13
C LYS A 334 -2.70 -13.98 5.42
N LYS A 335 -3.22 -15.20 5.62
CA LYS A 335 -2.41 -16.41 5.84
C LYS A 335 -1.53 -16.72 4.63
N ASN A 336 -2.06 -16.63 3.42
CA ASN A 336 -1.31 -16.88 2.19
C ASN A 336 -0.22 -15.84 1.97
N ILE A 337 -0.51 -14.55 2.20
CA ILE A 337 0.48 -13.47 2.12
C ILE A 337 1.58 -13.69 3.16
N LYS A 338 1.22 -14.02 4.40
CA LYS A 338 2.19 -14.32 5.47
C LYS A 338 3.13 -15.45 5.07
N ASN A 339 2.59 -16.56 4.54
CA ASN A 339 3.38 -17.70 4.11
C ASN A 339 4.29 -17.34 2.93
N PHE A 340 3.77 -16.58 1.95
CA PHE A 340 4.54 -16.11 0.81
C PHE A 340 5.73 -15.22 1.22
N VAL A 341 5.48 -14.25 2.12
CA VAL A 341 6.53 -13.37 2.67
C VAL A 341 7.58 -14.19 3.44
N ALA A 342 7.16 -15.16 4.24
CA ALA A 342 8.08 -16.04 4.98
C ALA A 342 8.96 -16.87 4.03
N SER A 343 8.38 -17.44 2.97
CA SER A 343 9.13 -18.20 1.96
C SER A 343 10.16 -17.33 1.24
N ILE A 344 9.78 -16.12 0.81
CA ILE A 344 10.73 -15.19 0.18
C ILE A 344 11.86 -14.83 1.13
N TRP A 345 11.53 -14.51 2.39
CA TRP A 345 12.53 -14.13 3.38
C TRP A 345 13.52 -15.27 3.67
N LEU A 346 13.04 -16.50 3.80
CA LEU A 346 13.89 -17.69 3.98
C LEU A 346 14.79 -17.93 2.77
N LEU A 347 14.23 -17.92 1.55
CA LEU A 347 15.01 -18.10 0.32
C LEU A 347 16.10 -17.05 0.18
N TYR A 348 15.78 -15.79 0.48
CA TYR A 348 16.76 -14.71 0.43
C TYR A 348 17.81 -14.86 1.53
N GLY A 349 17.42 -15.28 2.73
CA GLY A 349 18.34 -15.59 3.83
C GLY A 349 19.35 -16.69 3.48
N PHE A 350 18.88 -17.81 2.92
CA PHE A 350 19.76 -18.89 2.45
C PHE A 350 20.69 -18.40 1.33
N TRP A 351 20.17 -17.62 0.38
CA TRP A 351 20.98 -17.06 -0.70
C TRP A 351 22.08 -16.14 -0.17
N THR A 352 21.75 -15.23 0.76
CA THR A 352 22.73 -14.34 1.38
C THR A 352 23.76 -15.12 2.19
N ALA A 353 23.36 -16.12 2.97
CA ALA A 353 24.26 -16.96 3.74
C ALA A 353 25.24 -17.72 2.83
N TYR A 354 24.75 -18.34 1.76
CA TYR A 354 25.59 -18.99 0.74
C TYR A 354 26.58 -18.01 0.12
N TYR A 355 26.11 -16.82 -0.28
CA TYR A 355 26.94 -15.82 -0.98
C TYR A 355 27.99 -15.16 -0.08
N VAL A 356 27.71 -15.01 1.21
CA VAL A 356 28.67 -14.48 2.20
C VAL A 356 29.71 -15.54 2.58
N SER A 357 29.30 -16.82 2.63
CA SER A 357 30.19 -17.95 2.97
C SER A 357 31.08 -18.39 1.81
N TYR A 358 30.73 -18.00 0.57
CA TYR A 358 31.51 -18.28 -0.62
C TYR A 358 32.74 -17.36 -0.70
N ASP A 359 33.92 -17.88 -0.38
CA ASP A 359 35.19 -17.17 -0.56
C ASP A 359 35.71 -17.37 -2.01
N PRO A 360 35.71 -16.33 -2.86
CA PRO A 360 36.14 -16.43 -4.24
C PRO A 360 37.64 -16.75 -4.39
N LYS A 361 38.44 -16.56 -3.34
CA LYS A 361 39.87 -16.92 -3.36
C LYS A 361 40.06 -18.43 -3.41
N THR A 362 39.35 -19.17 -2.56
CA THR A 362 39.40 -20.63 -2.54
C THR A 362 38.89 -21.27 -3.83
N SER A 363 37.87 -20.72 -4.49
CA SER A 363 37.38 -21.30 -5.76
C SER A 363 38.29 -21.05 -6.95
N ALA A 364 38.90 -19.86 -7.06
CA ALA A 364 39.90 -19.58 -8.09
C ALA A 364 41.20 -20.37 -7.87
N GLU A 365 41.55 -20.64 -6.62
CA GLU A 365 42.69 -21.49 -6.24
C GLU A 365 42.38 -22.97 -6.53
N VAL A 366 41.17 -23.44 -6.25
CA VAL A 366 40.69 -24.79 -6.61
C VAL A 366 40.56 -24.99 -8.12
N GLU A 367 40.06 -24.00 -8.89
CA GLU A 367 40.03 -24.05 -10.37
C GLU A 367 41.44 -24.09 -10.96
N ARG A 368 42.37 -23.26 -10.47
CA ARG A 368 43.78 -23.33 -10.89
C ARG A 368 44.42 -24.67 -10.54
N THR A 369 44.07 -25.24 -9.39
CA THR A 369 44.57 -26.54 -8.98
C THR A 369 43.96 -27.66 -9.84
N LEU A 370 42.67 -27.59 -10.18
CA LEU A 370 42.03 -28.53 -11.11
C LEU A 370 42.57 -28.43 -12.55
N ASP A 371 42.79 -27.22 -13.06
CA ASP A 371 43.38 -26.98 -14.38
C ASP A 371 44.83 -27.49 -14.44
N SER A 372 45.58 -27.38 -13.34
CA SER A 372 46.93 -27.95 -13.23
C SER A 372 46.96 -29.48 -13.12
N LEU A 373 45.81 -30.11 -12.81
CA LEU A 373 45.65 -31.55 -12.63
C LEU A 373 45.02 -32.24 -13.84
N GLN A 374 44.59 -31.51 -14.88
CA GLN A 374 44.19 -32.14 -16.14
C GLN A 374 45.44 -32.76 -16.80
N PRO A 375 45.52 -34.09 -16.94
CA PRO A 375 46.65 -34.71 -17.62
C PRO A 375 46.64 -34.26 -19.09
N ILE A 376 47.80 -33.82 -19.55
CA ILE A 376 48.09 -33.53 -20.96
C ILE A 376 47.89 -34.84 -21.73
N ASN A 377 46.68 -35.08 -22.23
CA ASN A 377 46.46 -36.04 -23.31
C ASN A 377 46.98 -35.40 -24.59
N LYS A 378 48.26 -35.64 -24.87
CA LYS A 378 48.87 -35.53 -26.19
C LYS A 378 48.91 -36.90 -26.83
#